data_AF-A0AAU5Q566-F1
#
_entry.id   AF-A0AAU5Q566-F1
#
_cell.length_a   1.000
_cell.length_b   1.000
_cell.length_c   1.000
_cell.angle_alpha   90.00
_cell.angle_beta   90.00
_cell.angle_gamma   90.00
#
_symmetry.space_group_name_H-M   'P 1'
#
loop_
_entity.id
_entity.type
_entity.pdbx_description
1 polymer ?
#
loop_
_entity_poly.entity_id
_entity_poly.type
_entity_poly.pdbx_seq_one_letter_code
_entity_poly.pdbx_strand_id
1 'polypeptide(L)'
;MKKRPITSAALGAVIAAAALTGCGGAAPGLATASLPTAPGPARPPTVARGLPAERDLTAMVLPATGTDSRLTQGLDGFAQLVGHARLQECAERAGVRPAEVPPPVYIGWSDLPDLGFIGRHGLTMSVPALPSASPSGRAAGRADRAAQQRCEAEGRAAAKEFKDLYSPLQSLWWPEVSAVRDDPRAREALRTLPGCLTRYGVEVEDEDGFFALVDRTVQGIEDGAEAARADRGLGAAYAVCMAPVEAVREPLRAARRTAFEAAHRDELRALERGLLPRIRELEHRHGLTFGHPVP
;
A
#
# COMPACT_ATOMS: atom_id res chain seq x y z
N MET A 1 20.97 -39.23 58.81
CA MET A 1 20.44 -38.33 59.86
C MET A 1 21.21 -37.02 59.74
N LYS A 2 20.70 -35.79 59.58
CA LYS A 2 19.37 -35.18 59.75
C LYS A 2 19.18 -34.15 58.63
N LYS A 3 17.96 -34.10 58.08
CA LYS A 3 17.39 -32.97 57.32
C LYS A 3 17.15 -31.80 58.27
N ARG A 4 17.28 -30.55 57.83
CA ARG A 4 16.19 -29.55 57.70
C ARG A 4 16.69 -28.11 57.46
N PRO A 5 15.80 -27.22 56.96
CA PRO A 5 16.10 -26.16 56.00
C PRO A 5 16.13 -24.77 56.65
N ILE A 6 16.46 -23.75 55.87
CA ILE A 6 16.08 -22.36 56.18
C ILE A 6 15.23 -21.81 55.04
N THR A 7 14.02 -21.46 55.45
CA THR A 7 12.89 -20.88 54.73
C THR A 7 13.04 -19.38 54.55
N SER A 8 12.61 -18.93 53.37
CA SER A 8 11.74 -17.77 53.09
C SER A 8 11.79 -16.52 53.99
N ALA A 9 12.15 -15.39 53.39
CA ALA A 9 11.72 -14.04 53.78
C ALA A 9 11.09 -13.38 52.54
N ALA A 10 9.77 -13.15 52.55
CA ALA A 10 9.09 -11.90 52.88
C ALA A 10 8.93 -11.00 51.63
N LEU A 11 7.79 -11.07 50.93
CA LEU A 11 6.60 -10.21 51.12
C LEU A 11 6.91 -8.70 51.12
N GLY A 12 6.49 -8.02 50.05
CA GLY A 12 6.46 -6.56 50.01
C GLY A 12 6.32 -5.98 48.61
N ALA A 13 5.19 -6.19 47.92
CA ALA A 13 4.79 -5.36 46.79
C ALA A 13 3.43 -4.74 47.09
N VAL A 14 3.48 -3.49 47.54
CA VAL A 14 2.33 -2.61 47.78
C VAL A 14 1.73 -2.26 46.42
N ILE A 15 0.48 -2.65 46.22
CA ILE A 15 -0.36 -2.22 45.10
C ILE A 15 -0.78 -0.78 45.39
N ALA A 16 -0.09 0.19 44.80
CA ALA A 16 -0.56 1.56 44.73
C ALA A 16 -1.38 1.74 43.45
N ALA A 17 -2.70 1.57 43.59
CA ALA A 17 -3.67 1.99 42.58
C ALA A 17 -3.71 3.52 42.55
N ALA A 18 -2.90 4.13 41.68
CA ALA A 18 -3.03 5.53 41.33
C ALA A 18 -4.09 5.66 40.23
N ALA A 19 -5.23 6.22 40.61
CA ALA A 19 -6.28 6.65 39.72
C ALA A 19 -5.71 7.64 38.68
N LEU A 20 -5.58 7.19 37.43
CA LEU A 20 -5.50 8.11 36.30
C LEU A 20 -6.92 8.54 35.97
N THR A 21 -7.26 9.68 36.59
CA THR A 21 -8.29 10.61 36.13
C THR A 21 -8.29 10.69 34.62
N GLY A 22 -9.42 10.27 34.03
CA GLY A 22 -9.67 10.44 32.61
C GLY A 22 -9.67 11.90 32.23
N CYS A 23 -8.65 12.32 31.49
CA CYS A 23 -8.77 13.43 30.55
C CYS A 23 -9.35 12.87 29.25
N GLY A 24 -10.61 12.43 29.31
CA GLY A 24 -11.44 12.29 28.13
C GLY A 24 -11.76 13.69 27.63
N GLY A 25 -10.82 14.30 26.93
CA GLY A 25 -11.13 15.39 26.02
C GLY A 25 -12.02 14.81 24.94
N ALA A 26 -13.33 14.82 25.17
CA ALA A 26 -14.28 14.76 24.08
C ALA A 26 -13.95 15.97 23.21
N ALA A 27 -13.26 15.71 22.09
CA ALA A 27 -13.18 16.67 21.01
C ALA A 27 -14.63 17.10 20.71
N PRO A 28 -14.88 18.41 20.52
CA PRO A 28 -16.21 18.92 20.22
C PRO A 28 -16.86 18.05 19.15
N GLY A 29 -18.10 17.64 19.43
CA GLY A 29 -18.87 16.76 18.55
C GLY A 29 -18.82 17.25 17.12
N LEU A 30 -18.75 16.28 16.21
CA LEU A 30 -18.86 16.45 14.76
C LEU A 30 -19.71 17.68 14.47
N ALA A 31 -19.06 18.78 14.11
CA ALA A 31 -19.76 19.80 13.36
C ALA A 31 -20.40 19.02 12.20
N THR A 32 -21.70 19.16 12.04
CA THR A 32 -22.50 18.65 10.92
C THR A 32 -22.10 19.35 9.61
N ALA A 33 -20.80 19.61 9.42
CA ALA A 33 -20.23 19.97 8.16
C ALA A 33 -20.50 18.79 7.22
N SER A 34 -21.25 19.07 6.17
CA SER A 34 -21.46 18.11 5.10
C SER A 34 -20.09 17.76 4.54
N LEU A 35 -19.79 16.45 4.46
CA LEU A 35 -18.56 15.98 3.84
C LEU A 35 -18.41 16.58 2.43
N PRO A 36 -17.17 16.75 1.93
CA PRO A 36 -16.97 17.20 0.57
C PRO A 36 -17.76 16.32 -0.40
N THR A 37 -18.52 16.96 -1.30
CA THR A 37 -19.28 16.22 -2.30
C THR A 37 -18.31 15.61 -3.31
N ALA A 38 -18.43 14.30 -3.55
CA ALA A 38 -17.68 13.65 -4.60
C ALA A 38 -17.91 14.37 -5.95
N PRO A 39 -16.87 14.47 -6.81
CA PRO A 39 -17.09 14.75 -8.22
C PRO A 39 -18.09 13.72 -8.77
N GLY A 40 -18.78 14.05 -9.88
CA GLY A 40 -19.80 13.19 -10.49
C GLY A 40 -19.35 11.73 -10.72
N PRO A 41 -20.25 10.85 -11.20
CA PRO A 41 -19.97 9.42 -11.30
C PRO A 41 -18.61 9.13 -11.97
N ALA A 42 -17.72 8.47 -11.24
CA ALA A 42 -16.41 8.06 -11.72
C ALA A 42 -16.51 6.71 -12.41
N ARG A 43 -15.86 6.56 -13.56
CA ARG A 43 -15.65 5.23 -14.16
C ARG A 43 -14.75 4.42 -13.23
N PRO A 44 -14.98 3.11 -13.05
CA PRO A 44 -14.05 2.29 -12.27
C PRO A 44 -12.62 2.37 -12.85
N PRO A 45 -11.58 2.34 -11.99
CA PRO A 45 -10.20 2.28 -12.47
C PRO A 45 -10.00 0.99 -13.29
N THR A 46 -9.08 1.06 -14.25
CA THR A 46 -8.76 -0.08 -15.12
C THR A 46 -7.31 -0.49 -14.95
N VAL A 47 -6.92 -1.61 -15.56
CA VAL A 47 -5.54 -2.11 -15.53
C VAL A 47 -4.99 -2.03 -16.94
N ALA A 48 -3.96 -1.21 -17.13
CA ALA A 48 -3.17 -1.24 -18.36
C ALA A 48 -2.28 -2.48 -18.33
N ARG A 49 -2.34 -3.29 -19.40
CA ARG A 49 -1.63 -4.57 -19.50
C ARG A 49 -0.42 -4.47 -20.41
N GLY A 50 0.58 -5.27 -20.09
CA GLY A 50 1.87 -5.31 -20.77
C GLY A 50 2.91 -4.50 -20.03
N LEU A 51 4.17 -4.90 -20.22
CA LEU A 51 5.31 -4.14 -19.72
C LEU A 51 5.30 -2.73 -20.32
N PRO A 52 5.61 -1.70 -19.52
CA PRO A 52 5.83 -0.38 -20.06
C PRO A 52 7.06 -0.40 -21.00
N ALA A 53 7.21 0.62 -21.85
CA ALA A 53 8.39 0.72 -22.71
C ALA A 53 9.66 0.62 -21.85
N GLU A 54 10.74 0.02 -22.38
CA GLU A 54 11.95 -0.38 -21.62
C GLU A 54 12.59 0.74 -20.77
N ARG A 55 12.29 2.01 -21.05
CA ARG A 55 12.73 3.19 -20.28
C ARG A 55 12.01 3.40 -18.94
N ASP A 56 10.94 2.69 -18.65
CA ASP A 56 10.13 2.88 -17.44
C ASP A 56 10.53 1.97 -16.26
N LEU A 57 11.61 1.18 -16.39
CA LEU A 57 12.10 0.34 -15.29
C LEU A 57 12.53 1.19 -14.07
N THR A 58 13.12 2.35 -14.33
CA THR A 58 13.43 3.32 -13.27
C THR A 58 12.16 3.80 -12.57
N ALA A 59 11.07 4.10 -13.28
CA ALA A 59 9.81 4.51 -12.65
C ALA A 59 9.14 3.36 -11.88
N MET A 60 9.29 2.11 -12.35
CA MET A 60 8.83 0.91 -11.64
C MET A 60 9.56 0.69 -10.31
N VAL A 61 10.88 0.91 -10.28
CA VAL A 61 11.72 0.53 -9.13
C VAL A 61 12.01 1.73 -8.23
N LEU A 62 12.18 2.91 -8.81
CA LEU A 62 12.53 4.17 -8.17
C LEU A 62 11.46 5.23 -8.46
N PRO A 63 10.22 5.08 -7.95
CA PRO A 63 9.15 6.03 -8.22
C PRO A 63 9.47 7.37 -7.55
N ALA A 64 9.28 8.48 -8.28
CA ALA A 64 9.50 9.84 -7.76
C ALA A 64 8.23 10.70 -7.78
N THR A 65 7.21 10.27 -8.53
CA THR A 65 5.91 10.93 -8.66
C THR A 65 4.78 9.99 -8.26
N GLY A 66 3.59 10.55 -8.01
CA GLY A 66 2.39 9.75 -7.81
C GLY A 66 2.07 8.87 -9.03
N THR A 67 2.35 9.35 -10.25
CA THR A 67 2.14 8.57 -11.49
C THR A 67 3.12 7.41 -11.59
N ASP A 68 4.39 7.61 -11.25
CA ASP A 68 5.40 6.55 -11.23
C ASP A 68 4.99 5.42 -10.26
N SER A 69 4.37 5.79 -9.13
CA SER A 69 3.93 4.83 -8.12
C SER A 69 3.00 3.75 -8.68
N ARG A 70 2.24 4.03 -9.75
CA ARG A 70 1.40 3.03 -10.44
C ARG A 70 2.22 1.87 -11.00
N LEU A 71 3.40 2.17 -11.54
CA LEU A 71 4.29 1.15 -12.10
C LEU A 71 4.93 0.30 -10.99
N THR A 72 5.31 0.93 -9.88
CA THR A 72 5.75 0.22 -8.67
C THR A 72 4.64 -0.66 -8.09
N GLN A 73 3.42 -0.15 -8.02
CA GLN A 73 2.24 -0.94 -7.65
C GLN A 73 2.08 -2.13 -8.59
N GLY A 74 2.24 -1.90 -9.90
CA GLY A 74 2.23 -2.94 -10.93
C GLY A 74 3.21 -4.07 -10.62
N LEU A 75 4.43 -3.72 -10.22
CA LEU A 75 5.49 -4.65 -9.85
C LEU A 75 5.12 -5.49 -8.61
N ASP A 76 4.58 -4.87 -7.57
CA ASP A 76 4.11 -5.57 -6.37
C ASP A 76 2.87 -6.43 -6.62
N GLY A 77 1.95 -5.97 -7.47
CA GLY A 77 0.80 -6.74 -7.92
C GLY A 77 1.23 -7.96 -8.72
N PHE A 78 2.24 -7.83 -9.59
CA PHE A 78 2.81 -8.95 -10.32
C PHE A 78 3.49 -9.96 -9.40
N ALA A 79 4.21 -9.53 -8.37
CA ALA A 79 4.77 -10.42 -7.35
C ALA A 79 3.67 -11.24 -6.65
N GLN A 80 2.54 -10.60 -6.32
CA GLN A 80 1.38 -11.29 -5.73
C GLN A 80 0.75 -12.28 -6.71
N LEU A 81 0.64 -11.94 -8.00
CA LEU A 81 0.16 -12.84 -9.06
C LEU A 81 1.05 -14.08 -9.21
N VAL A 82 2.37 -13.91 -9.17
CA VAL A 82 3.34 -15.03 -9.21
C VAL A 82 3.15 -15.95 -8.01
N GLY A 83 3.01 -15.39 -6.80
CA GLY A 83 2.73 -16.17 -5.60
C GLY A 83 1.39 -16.90 -5.68
N HIS A 84 0.35 -16.25 -6.20
CA HIS A 84 -0.96 -16.86 -6.41
C HIS A 84 -0.90 -18.02 -7.40
N ALA A 85 -0.24 -17.84 -8.55
CA ALA A 85 -0.06 -18.90 -9.54
C ALA A 85 0.64 -20.14 -8.95
N ARG A 86 1.72 -19.94 -8.18
CA ARG A 86 2.43 -21.04 -7.51
C ARG A 86 1.61 -21.75 -6.44
N LEU A 87 0.81 -20.99 -5.69
CA LEU A 87 -0.13 -21.56 -4.73
C LEU A 87 -1.14 -22.46 -5.44
N GLN A 88 -1.74 -22.01 -6.55
CA GLN A 88 -2.69 -22.80 -7.35
C GLN A 88 -2.02 -24.07 -7.90
N GLU A 89 -0.84 -23.97 -8.51
CA GLU A 89 -0.09 -25.13 -9.01
C GLU A 89 0.21 -26.16 -7.91
N CYS A 90 0.58 -25.71 -6.70
CA CYS A 90 0.79 -26.62 -5.58
C CYS A 90 -0.52 -27.30 -5.15
N ALA A 91 -1.60 -26.53 -5.01
CA ALA A 91 -2.89 -27.02 -4.56
C ALA A 91 -3.46 -28.07 -5.53
N GLU A 92 -3.36 -27.81 -6.84
CA GLU A 92 -3.75 -28.73 -7.91
C GLU A 92 -2.95 -30.04 -7.83
N ARG A 93 -1.61 -29.97 -7.74
CA ARG A 93 -0.76 -31.17 -7.62
C ARG A 93 -1.03 -31.98 -6.35
N ALA A 94 -1.37 -31.32 -5.25
CA ALA A 94 -1.67 -31.97 -3.97
C ALA A 94 -3.13 -32.48 -3.89
N GLY A 95 -3.98 -32.12 -4.85
CA GLY A 95 -5.42 -32.44 -4.84
C GLY A 95 -6.15 -31.81 -3.65
N VAL A 96 -5.75 -30.60 -3.26
CA VAL A 96 -6.33 -29.86 -2.13
C VAL A 96 -6.96 -28.57 -2.59
N ARG A 97 -7.99 -28.11 -1.87
CA ARG A 97 -8.55 -26.80 -2.14
C ARG A 97 -7.61 -25.72 -1.58
N PRO A 98 -7.23 -24.69 -2.35
CA PRO A 98 -6.47 -23.57 -1.81
C PRO A 98 -7.25 -22.90 -0.67
N ALA A 99 -6.52 -22.34 0.30
CA ALA A 99 -7.14 -21.50 1.32
C ALA A 99 -7.77 -20.27 0.64
N GLU A 100 -8.88 -19.78 1.21
CA GLU A 100 -9.49 -18.54 0.76
C GLU A 100 -8.56 -17.39 1.18
N VAL A 101 -7.79 -16.90 0.21
CA VAL A 101 -6.90 -15.75 0.37
C VAL A 101 -7.50 -14.56 -0.36
N PRO A 102 -7.40 -13.34 0.19
CA PRO A 102 -7.80 -12.13 -0.55
C PRO A 102 -7.12 -12.10 -1.92
N PRO A 103 -7.83 -11.67 -2.97
CA PRO A 103 -7.23 -11.54 -4.28
C PRO A 103 -6.07 -10.53 -4.24
N PRO A 104 -5.04 -10.71 -5.09
CA PRO A 104 -4.01 -9.70 -5.27
C PRO A 104 -4.61 -8.32 -5.58
N VAL A 105 -4.03 -7.28 -5.02
CA VAL A 105 -4.47 -5.89 -5.22
C VAL A 105 -3.28 -4.95 -5.42
N TYR A 106 -3.51 -3.89 -6.20
CA TYR A 106 -2.62 -2.74 -6.31
C TYR A 106 -2.92 -1.77 -5.16
N ILE A 107 -1.92 -1.50 -4.31
CA ILE A 107 -2.05 -0.69 -3.08
C ILE A 107 -1.26 0.60 -3.25
N GLY A 108 -1.90 1.76 -3.04
CA GLY A 108 -1.25 3.06 -3.10
C GLY A 108 -0.20 3.29 -2.02
N TRP A 109 0.74 4.21 -2.30
CA TRP A 109 1.80 4.62 -1.36
C TRP A 109 1.53 6.04 -0.88
N SER A 110 1.43 6.26 0.43
CA SER A 110 1.14 7.59 1.01
C SER A 110 2.28 8.60 0.81
N ASP A 111 3.54 8.16 0.77
CA ASP A 111 4.69 9.03 0.51
C ASP A 111 4.82 9.46 -0.97
N LEU A 112 4.05 8.82 -1.88
CA LEU A 112 3.96 9.11 -3.31
C LEU A 112 2.49 9.12 -3.75
N PRO A 113 1.68 10.06 -3.24
CA PRO A 113 0.25 10.04 -3.48
C PRO A 113 -0.04 10.35 -4.95
N ASP A 114 -0.71 9.42 -5.62
CA ASP A 114 -1.23 9.66 -6.97
C ASP A 114 -2.48 10.54 -6.90
N LEU A 115 -2.27 11.86 -6.83
CA LEU A 115 -3.37 12.82 -6.68
C LEU A 115 -4.39 12.73 -7.81
N GLY A 116 -3.98 12.33 -9.02
CA GLY A 116 -4.89 12.13 -10.14
C GLY A 116 -5.81 10.92 -9.94
N PHE A 117 -5.28 9.83 -9.41
CA PHE A 117 -6.07 8.65 -9.04
C PHE A 117 -6.94 8.92 -7.81
N ILE A 118 -6.35 9.45 -6.73
CA ILE A 118 -7.02 9.77 -5.47
C ILE A 118 -8.20 10.72 -5.70
N GLY A 119 -8.00 11.78 -6.50
CA GLY A 119 -9.04 12.75 -6.76
C GLY A 119 -10.25 12.19 -7.55
N ARG A 120 -10.08 11.08 -8.27
CA ARG A 120 -11.16 10.40 -8.99
C ARG A 120 -11.80 9.27 -8.21
N HIS A 121 -10.99 8.50 -7.49
CA HIS A 121 -11.38 7.19 -6.97
C HIS A 121 -11.46 7.13 -5.45
N GLY A 122 -11.02 8.16 -4.74
CA GLY A 122 -10.94 8.18 -3.29
C GLY A 122 -9.58 7.71 -2.77
N LEU A 123 -9.44 7.64 -1.45
CA LEU A 123 -8.19 7.31 -0.77
C LEU A 123 -8.05 5.80 -0.50
N THR A 124 -9.18 5.08 -0.42
CA THR A 124 -9.21 3.67 0.00
C THR A 124 -9.37 2.69 -1.16
N MET A 125 -9.61 3.19 -2.38
CA MET A 125 -9.83 2.37 -3.56
C MET A 125 -8.59 1.52 -3.88
N SER A 126 -8.75 0.20 -3.80
CA SER A 126 -7.78 -0.77 -4.26
C SER A 126 -8.19 -1.31 -5.64
N VAL A 127 -7.23 -1.46 -6.56
CA VAL A 127 -7.52 -2.04 -7.87
C VAL A 127 -7.19 -3.53 -7.83
N PRO A 128 -8.16 -4.44 -8.11
CA PRO A 128 -7.87 -5.86 -8.16
C PRO A 128 -6.84 -6.20 -9.24
N ALA A 129 -5.78 -6.91 -8.83
CA ALA A 129 -4.82 -7.53 -9.74
C ALA A 129 -5.34 -8.94 -10.08
N LEU A 130 -6.40 -9.01 -10.88
CA LEU A 130 -6.98 -10.29 -11.30
C LEU A 130 -6.19 -10.88 -12.48
N PRO A 131 -5.88 -12.19 -12.47
CA PRO A 131 -5.37 -12.87 -13.65
C PRO A 131 -6.39 -12.79 -14.79
N SER A 132 -5.90 -12.75 -16.03
CA SER A 132 -6.73 -12.59 -17.24
C SER A 132 -7.76 -13.72 -17.43
N ALA A 133 -7.57 -14.86 -16.78
CA ALA A 133 -8.52 -15.96 -16.71
C ALA A 133 -8.62 -16.43 -15.25
N SER A 134 -9.67 -16.04 -14.54
CA SER A 134 -10.04 -16.72 -13.29
C SER A 134 -10.73 -18.03 -13.64
N PRO A 135 -10.24 -19.20 -13.19
CA PRO A 135 -11.03 -20.41 -13.24
C PRO A 135 -12.22 -20.21 -12.29
N SER A 136 -13.42 -20.03 -12.84
CA SER A 136 -14.67 -19.82 -12.08
C SER A 136 -15.20 -21.09 -11.41
N GLY A 137 -14.34 -22.09 -11.16
CA GLY A 137 -14.70 -23.33 -10.49
C GLY A 137 -14.16 -23.32 -9.07
N ARG A 138 -15.02 -23.54 -8.06
CA ARG A 138 -14.54 -24.02 -6.76
C ARG A 138 -13.71 -25.28 -7.03
N ALA A 139 -12.39 -25.17 -6.87
CA ALA A 139 -11.50 -26.32 -7.04
C ALA A 139 -11.99 -27.43 -6.10
N ALA A 140 -12.47 -28.53 -6.70
CA ALA A 140 -12.82 -29.73 -5.98
C ALA A 140 -11.53 -30.30 -5.41
N GLY A 141 -11.40 -30.32 -4.08
CA GLY A 141 -10.17 -30.73 -3.44
C GLY A 141 -10.40 -31.06 -1.98
N ARG A 142 -9.51 -31.89 -1.43
CA ARG A 142 -9.58 -32.28 -0.01
C ARG A 142 -9.30 -31.06 0.88
N ALA A 143 -9.97 -31.02 2.02
CA ALA A 143 -9.64 -30.10 3.10
C ALA A 143 -8.51 -30.71 3.94
N ASP A 144 -7.26 -30.49 3.52
CA ASP A 144 -6.06 -30.86 4.27
C ASP A 144 -5.28 -29.59 4.64
N ARG A 145 -5.32 -29.25 5.92
CA ARG A 145 -4.69 -28.04 6.46
C ARG A 145 -3.17 -28.04 6.32
N ALA A 146 -2.52 -29.19 6.51
CA ALA A 146 -1.06 -29.27 6.42
C ALA A 146 -0.60 -29.09 4.97
N ALA A 147 -1.32 -29.67 4.02
CA ALA A 147 -1.07 -29.45 2.60
C ALA A 147 -1.35 -28.00 2.16
N GLN A 148 -2.45 -27.41 2.62
CA GLN A 148 -2.76 -26.00 2.37
C GLN A 148 -1.64 -25.07 2.86
N GLN A 149 -1.18 -25.26 4.10
CA GLN A 149 -0.10 -24.45 4.68
C GLN A 149 1.22 -24.58 3.90
N ARG A 150 1.54 -25.78 3.38
CA ARG A 150 2.70 -25.96 2.49
C ARG A 150 2.54 -25.18 1.18
N CYS A 151 1.39 -25.27 0.53
CA CYS A 151 1.14 -24.54 -0.72
C CYS A 151 1.11 -23.02 -0.53
N GLU A 152 0.59 -22.54 0.59
CA GLU A 152 0.70 -21.12 0.95
C GLU A 152 2.16 -20.68 1.14
N ALA A 153 2.98 -21.52 1.78
CA ALA A 153 4.40 -21.24 1.95
C ALA A 153 5.15 -21.21 0.60
N GLU A 154 4.83 -22.12 -0.33
CA GLU A 154 5.35 -22.11 -1.71
C GLU A 154 4.96 -20.82 -2.45
N GLY A 155 3.69 -20.42 -2.37
CA GLY A 155 3.22 -19.17 -2.97
C GLY A 155 3.93 -17.93 -2.41
N ARG A 156 4.06 -17.85 -1.07
CA ARG A 156 4.81 -16.75 -0.42
C ARG A 156 6.28 -16.75 -0.81
N ALA A 157 6.92 -17.92 -0.87
CA ALA A 157 8.32 -18.05 -1.27
C ALA A 157 8.54 -17.56 -2.71
N ALA A 158 7.65 -17.91 -3.64
CA ALA A 158 7.74 -17.46 -5.02
C ALA A 158 7.53 -15.95 -5.19
N ALA A 159 6.55 -15.37 -4.49
CA ALA A 159 6.37 -13.92 -4.47
C ALA A 159 7.60 -13.21 -3.89
N LYS A 160 8.19 -13.77 -2.82
CA LYS A 160 9.42 -13.25 -2.21
C LYS A 160 10.61 -13.35 -3.17
N GLU A 161 10.83 -14.49 -3.81
CA GLU A 161 11.93 -14.69 -4.77
C GLU A 161 11.87 -13.68 -5.91
N PHE A 162 10.67 -13.38 -6.41
CA PHE A 162 10.49 -12.33 -7.41
C PHE A 162 10.77 -10.93 -6.83
N LYS A 163 10.29 -10.64 -5.63
CA LYS A 163 10.56 -9.36 -4.93
C LYS A 163 12.04 -9.14 -4.67
N ASP A 164 12.79 -10.19 -4.32
CA ASP A 164 14.21 -10.13 -4.01
C ASP A 164 15.05 -9.63 -5.20
N LEU A 165 14.51 -9.63 -6.43
CA LEU A 165 15.16 -9.05 -7.59
C LEU A 165 15.31 -7.53 -7.46
N TYR A 166 14.30 -6.83 -6.94
CA TYR A 166 14.24 -5.37 -6.94
C TYR A 166 14.18 -4.75 -5.53
N SER A 167 13.75 -5.52 -4.52
CA SER A 167 13.58 -5.03 -3.16
C SER A 167 14.86 -4.51 -2.51
N PRO A 168 16.08 -5.04 -2.78
CA PRO A 168 17.30 -4.46 -2.22
C PRO A 168 17.48 -3.00 -2.66
N LEU A 169 17.28 -2.70 -3.94
CA LEU A 169 17.42 -1.34 -4.46
C LEU A 169 16.29 -0.43 -3.95
N GLN A 170 15.05 -0.93 -3.91
CA GLN A 170 13.93 -0.18 -3.31
C GLN A 170 14.15 0.12 -1.83
N SER A 171 14.75 -0.79 -1.07
CA SER A 171 15.02 -0.57 0.36
C SER A 171 15.98 0.57 0.62
N LEU A 172 16.87 0.85 -0.34
CA LEU A 172 17.78 2.00 -0.31
C LEU A 172 17.09 3.28 -0.83
N TRP A 173 16.14 3.13 -1.76
CA TRP A 173 15.42 4.25 -2.37
C TRP A 173 14.33 4.85 -1.47
N TRP A 174 13.53 4.03 -0.79
CA TRP A 174 12.40 4.53 0.01
C TRP A 174 12.81 5.56 1.09
N PRO A 175 13.94 5.40 1.81
CA PRO A 175 14.44 6.45 2.69
C PRO A 175 14.69 7.79 1.98
N GLU A 176 15.14 7.80 0.73
CA GLU A 176 15.33 9.02 -0.06
C GLU A 176 13.99 9.70 -0.42
N VAL A 177 12.97 8.89 -0.70
CA VAL A 177 11.60 9.37 -0.92
C VAL A 177 11.06 10.03 0.36
N SER A 178 11.11 9.32 1.48
CA SER A 178 10.57 9.82 2.75
C SER A 178 11.34 11.03 3.28
N ALA A 179 12.67 11.12 3.05
CA ALA A 179 13.51 12.25 3.45
C ALA A 179 13.07 13.58 2.81
N VAL A 180 12.33 13.56 1.70
CA VAL A 180 11.78 14.80 1.11
C VAL A 180 10.74 15.47 2.02
N ARG A 181 10.07 14.71 2.90
CA ARG A 181 9.14 15.27 3.91
C ARG A 181 9.86 16.21 4.88
N ASP A 182 11.16 16.02 5.07
CA ASP A 182 11.98 16.82 5.99
C ASP A 182 12.60 18.06 5.34
N ASP A 183 12.52 18.21 4.01
CA ASP A 183 12.97 19.42 3.31
C ASP A 183 12.16 20.63 3.80
N PRO A 184 12.81 21.75 4.21
CA PRO A 184 12.11 22.93 4.70
C PRO A 184 11.03 23.46 3.74
N ARG A 185 11.24 23.34 2.42
CA ARG A 185 10.26 23.77 1.41
C ARG A 185 9.04 22.86 1.40
N ALA A 186 9.24 21.55 1.52
CA ALA A 186 8.15 20.58 1.59
C ALA A 186 7.33 20.76 2.88
N ARG A 187 8.00 20.99 4.02
CA ARG A 187 7.34 21.31 5.30
C ARG A 187 6.54 22.60 5.22
N GLU A 188 7.10 23.64 4.62
CA GLU A 188 6.40 24.92 4.44
C GLU A 188 5.16 24.77 3.55
N ALA A 189 5.27 24.06 2.44
CA ALA A 189 4.13 23.78 1.58
C ALA A 189 3.03 23.00 2.33
N LEU A 190 3.41 21.97 3.11
CA LEU A 190 2.48 21.14 3.88
C LEU A 190 1.70 21.94 4.93
N ARG A 191 2.29 22.99 5.52
CA ARG A 191 1.58 23.86 6.50
C ARG A 191 0.34 24.54 5.94
N THR A 192 0.21 24.63 4.61
CA THR A 192 -0.96 25.21 3.96
C THR A 192 -2.14 24.23 3.84
N LEU A 193 -1.89 22.93 4.05
CA LEU A 193 -2.86 21.87 3.86
C LEU A 193 -4.12 22.05 4.73
N PRO A 194 -4.04 22.28 6.06
CA PRO A 194 -5.22 22.48 6.90
C PRO A 194 -6.13 23.60 6.39
N GLY A 195 -5.54 24.77 6.08
CA GLY A 195 -6.30 25.93 5.61
C GLY A 195 -6.95 25.71 4.24
N CYS A 196 -6.40 24.84 3.39
CA CYS A 196 -7.07 24.41 2.17
C CYS A 196 -8.23 23.46 2.47
N LEU A 197 -8.01 22.42 3.30
CA LEU A 197 -9.01 21.42 3.67
C LEU A 197 -10.24 22.05 4.36
N THR A 198 -10.04 23.09 5.17
CA THR A 198 -11.16 23.83 5.80
C THR A 198 -12.13 24.41 4.77
N ARG A 199 -11.66 24.82 3.59
CA ARG A 199 -12.53 25.34 2.50
C ARG A 199 -13.45 24.25 1.93
N TYR A 200 -13.13 22.99 2.15
CA TYR A 200 -13.93 21.83 1.80
C TYR A 200 -14.71 21.28 3.00
N GLY A 201 -14.77 22.00 4.12
CA GLY A 201 -15.47 21.57 5.34
C GLY A 201 -14.73 20.49 6.14
N VAL A 202 -13.43 20.32 5.91
CA VAL A 202 -12.59 19.35 6.63
C VAL A 202 -11.68 20.09 7.61
N GLU A 203 -11.93 19.92 8.91
CA GLU A 203 -11.17 20.54 9.99
C GLU A 203 -10.20 19.53 10.60
N VAL A 204 -8.90 19.71 10.32
CA VAL A 204 -7.80 18.86 10.80
C VAL A 204 -6.55 19.70 11.00
N GLU A 205 -5.66 19.26 11.90
CA GLU A 205 -4.43 20.00 12.22
C GLU A 205 -3.31 19.75 11.21
N ASP A 206 -3.27 18.56 10.61
CA ASP A 206 -2.23 18.12 9.68
C ASP A 206 -2.72 16.96 8.78
N GLU A 207 -1.79 16.42 8.00
CA GLU A 207 -2.02 15.30 7.09
C GLU A 207 -2.37 14.01 7.84
N ASP A 208 -1.76 13.74 8.99
CA ASP A 208 -2.04 12.54 9.78
C ASP A 208 -3.45 12.62 10.39
N GLY A 209 -3.85 13.79 10.87
CA GLY A 209 -5.21 14.10 11.32
C GLY A 209 -6.26 13.92 10.22
N PHE A 210 -5.92 14.28 8.98
CA PHE A 210 -6.75 14.01 7.80
C PHE A 210 -7.00 12.51 7.58
N PHE A 211 -5.94 11.71 7.55
CA PHE A 211 -6.08 10.27 7.35
C PHE A 211 -6.82 9.59 8.51
N ALA A 212 -6.58 10.04 9.74
CA ALA A 212 -7.33 9.56 10.91
C ALA A 212 -8.84 9.90 10.82
N LEU A 213 -9.20 11.06 10.24
CA LEU A 213 -10.59 11.41 9.96
C LEU A 213 -11.18 10.49 8.88
N VAL A 214 -10.46 10.27 7.78
CA VAL A 214 -10.90 9.41 6.67
C VAL A 214 -11.19 7.99 7.19
N ASP A 215 -10.28 7.42 7.98
CA ASP A 215 -10.45 6.09 8.56
C ASP A 215 -11.72 6.02 9.41
N ARG A 216 -11.92 6.97 10.35
CA ARG A 216 -13.12 6.99 11.19
C ARG A 216 -14.40 7.18 10.39
N THR A 217 -14.39 8.05 9.37
CA THR A 217 -15.56 8.34 8.55
C THR A 217 -15.92 7.15 7.66
N VAL A 218 -14.97 6.63 6.88
CA VAL A 218 -15.24 5.56 5.91
C VAL A 218 -15.58 4.25 6.62
N GLN A 219 -14.89 3.92 7.71
CA GLN A 219 -15.19 2.70 8.49
C GLN A 219 -16.46 2.82 9.34
N GLY A 220 -16.89 4.05 9.65
CA GLY A 220 -18.10 4.31 10.43
C GLY A 220 -19.40 4.26 9.62
N ILE A 221 -19.33 4.23 8.28
CA ILE A 221 -20.50 4.17 7.39
C ILE A 221 -20.81 2.71 7.05
N GLU A 222 -22.01 2.25 7.39
CA GLU A 222 -22.43 0.86 7.11
C GLU A 222 -22.76 0.61 5.62
N ASP A 223 -23.31 1.61 4.93
CA ASP A 223 -23.63 1.49 3.50
C ASP A 223 -22.36 1.67 2.65
N GLY A 224 -21.93 0.61 1.97
CA GLY A 224 -20.72 0.64 1.17
C GLY A 224 -20.73 1.66 0.02
N ALA A 225 -21.89 1.99 -0.55
CA ALA A 225 -21.99 2.99 -1.62
C ALA A 225 -21.88 4.42 -1.08
N GLU A 226 -22.41 4.66 0.12
CA GLU A 226 -22.23 5.89 0.86
C GLU A 226 -20.79 6.06 1.33
N ALA A 227 -20.17 5.01 1.90
CA ALA A 227 -18.76 5.01 2.29
C ALA A 227 -17.85 5.33 1.10
N ALA A 228 -18.09 4.69 -0.05
CA ALA A 228 -17.35 4.97 -1.28
C ALA A 228 -17.59 6.40 -1.82
N ARG A 229 -18.78 6.98 -1.62
CA ARG A 229 -19.06 8.37 -2.01
C ARG A 229 -18.33 9.35 -1.08
N ALA A 230 -18.33 9.09 0.23
CA ALA A 230 -17.59 9.88 1.22
C ALA A 230 -16.08 9.82 0.94
N ASP A 231 -15.53 8.64 0.69
CA ASP A 231 -14.10 8.45 0.34
C ASP A 231 -13.71 9.22 -0.91
N ARG A 232 -14.53 9.17 -1.98
CA ARG A 232 -14.28 9.98 -3.20
C ARG A 232 -14.33 11.49 -2.94
N GLY A 233 -15.26 11.94 -2.10
CA GLY A 233 -15.35 13.35 -1.70
C GLY A 233 -14.09 13.82 -0.97
N LEU A 234 -13.69 13.08 0.06
CA LEU A 234 -12.47 13.34 0.82
C LEU A 234 -11.22 13.26 -0.07
N GLY A 235 -11.12 12.25 -0.93
CA GLY A 235 -10.04 12.10 -1.89
C GLY A 235 -9.95 13.26 -2.89
N ALA A 236 -11.06 13.77 -3.40
CA ALA A 236 -11.08 14.93 -4.28
C ALA A 236 -10.59 16.20 -3.58
N ALA A 237 -11.03 16.46 -2.34
CA ALA A 237 -10.56 17.59 -1.55
C ALA A 237 -9.05 17.46 -1.25
N TYR A 238 -8.60 16.29 -0.80
CA TYR A 238 -7.19 16.01 -0.55
C TYR A 238 -6.33 16.21 -1.79
N ALA A 239 -6.75 15.68 -2.94
CA ALA A 239 -6.03 15.80 -4.20
C ALA A 239 -5.81 17.26 -4.62
N VAL A 240 -6.84 18.11 -4.49
CA VAL A 240 -6.71 19.54 -4.78
C VAL A 240 -5.77 20.22 -3.78
N CYS A 241 -5.92 19.93 -2.48
CA CYS A 241 -5.15 20.60 -1.44
C CYS A 241 -3.69 20.12 -1.35
N MET A 242 -3.39 18.90 -1.76
CA MET A 242 -2.03 18.36 -1.82
C MET A 242 -1.30 18.70 -3.12
N ALA A 243 -1.98 19.12 -4.19
CA ALA A 243 -1.33 19.45 -5.45
C ALA A 243 -0.20 20.50 -5.31
N PRO A 244 -0.36 21.60 -4.52
CA PRO A 244 0.73 22.53 -4.26
C PRO A 244 1.90 21.92 -3.47
N VAL A 245 1.61 20.97 -2.57
CA VAL A 245 2.62 20.26 -1.78
C VAL A 245 3.44 19.33 -2.66
N GLU A 246 2.78 18.53 -3.49
CA GLU A 246 3.44 17.61 -4.42
C GLU A 246 4.18 18.35 -5.54
N ALA A 247 3.71 19.53 -5.96
CA ALA A 247 4.46 20.41 -6.86
C ALA A 247 5.83 20.84 -6.30
N VAL A 248 6.00 20.83 -4.97
CA VAL A 248 7.30 21.03 -4.32
C VAL A 248 8.05 19.72 -4.11
N ARG A 249 7.37 18.65 -3.64
CA ARG A 249 8.01 17.38 -3.30
C ARG A 249 8.50 16.60 -4.53
N GLU A 250 7.75 16.60 -5.64
CA GLU A 250 8.09 15.84 -6.85
C GLU A 250 9.44 16.25 -7.47
N PRO A 251 9.74 17.55 -7.69
CA PRO A 251 11.06 17.96 -8.17
C PRO A 251 12.21 17.53 -7.24
N LEU A 252 11.98 17.51 -5.92
CA LEU A 252 12.99 17.08 -4.94
C LEU A 252 13.27 15.59 -5.04
N ARG A 253 12.22 14.78 -5.13
CA ARG A 253 12.36 13.33 -5.35
C ARG A 253 13.00 13.04 -6.71
N ALA A 254 12.65 13.77 -7.76
CA ALA A 254 13.28 13.62 -9.08
C ALA A 254 14.79 13.94 -9.06
N ALA A 255 15.19 15.00 -8.34
CA ALA A 255 16.60 15.34 -8.17
C ALA A 255 17.35 14.25 -7.37
N ARG A 256 16.76 13.76 -6.27
CA ARG A 256 17.32 12.63 -5.50
C ARG A 256 17.43 11.37 -6.34
N ARG A 257 16.41 11.07 -7.15
CA ARG A 257 16.40 9.92 -8.06
C ARG A 257 17.56 10.01 -9.04
N THR A 258 17.79 11.17 -9.63
CA THR A 258 18.92 11.40 -10.55
C THR A 258 20.26 11.12 -9.88
N ALA A 259 20.46 11.60 -8.64
CA ALA A 259 21.67 11.33 -7.87
C ALA A 259 21.81 9.85 -7.49
N PHE A 260 20.71 9.21 -7.09
CA PHE A 260 20.63 7.80 -6.72
C PHE A 260 20.96 6.90 -7.92
N GLU A 261 20.39 7.20 -9.09
CA GLU A 261 20.69 6.49 -10.35
C GLU A 261 22.18 6.57 -10.71
N ALA A 262 22.81 7.73 -10.50
CA ALA A 262 24.24 7.89 -10.74
C ALA A 262 25.08 7.07 -9.75
N ALA A 263 24.67 7.00 -8.47
CA ALA A 263 25.35 6.26 -7.42
C ALA A 263 25.18 4.72 -7.54
N HIS A 264 24.04 4.25 -8.05
CA HIS A 264 23.67 2.84 -8.14
C HIS A 264 23.54 2.33 -9.59
N ARG A 265 24.36 2.88 -10.49
CA ARG A 265 24.26 2.62 -11.93
C ARG A 265 24.44 1.16 -12.28
N ASP A 266 25.35 0.46 -11.61
CA ASP A 266 25.66 -0.93 -11.93
C ASP A 266 24.59 -1.89 -11.40
N GLU A 267 24.00 -1.59 -10.24
CA GLU A 267 22.84 -2.29 -9.68
C GLU A 267 21.62 -2.13 -10.58
N LEU A 268 21.35 -0.90 -11.07
CA LEU A 268 20.27 -0.64 -12.02
C LEU A 268 20.46 -1.41 -13.33
N ARG A 269 21.68 -1.46 -13.86
CA ARG A 269 21.99 -2.24 -15.06
C ARG A 269 21.85 -3.74 -14.84
N ALA A 270 22.23 -4.24 -13.66
CA ALA A 270 22.03 -5.64 -13.31
C ALA A 270 20.53 -5.97 -13.20
N LEU A 271 19.76 -5.06 -12.61
CA LEU A 271 18.31 -5.18 -12.51
C LEU A 271 17.64 -5.18 -13.87
N GLU A 272 18.02 -4.27 -14.77
CA GLU A 272 17.51 -4.20 -16.14
C GLU A 272 17.73 -5.52 -16.89
N ARG A 273 18.92 -6.12 -16.76
CA ARG A 273 19.25 -7.41 -17.38
C ARG A 273 18.50 -8.60 -16.77
N GLY A 274 18.00 -8.50 -15.53
CA GLY A 274 17.37 -9.59 -14.80
C GLY A 274 15.85 -9.50 -14.74
N LEU A 275 15.31 -8.33 -14.41
CA LEU A 275 13.91 -8.12 -14.04
C LEU A 275 12.96 -8.29 -15.23
N LEU A 276 13.19 -7.57 -16.33
CA LEU A 276 12.29 -7.66 -17.49
C LEU A 276 12.28 -9.05 -18.13
N PRO A 277 13.44 -9.72 -18.33
CA PRO A 277 13.43 -11.11 -18.78
C PRO A 277 12.71 -12.06 -17.82
N ARG A 278 12.87 -11.86 -16.50
CA ARG A 278 12.17 -12.68 -15.49
C ARG A 278 10.67 -12.44 -15.48
N ILE A 279 10.21 -11.20 -15.67
CA ILE A 279 8.77 -10.91 -15.84
C ILE A 279 8.23 -11.66 -17.06
N ARG A 280 8.86 -11.52 -18.24
CA ARG A 280 8.43 -12.20 -19.47
C ARG A 280 8.43 -13.72 -19.33
N GLU A 281 9.42 -14.28 -18.63
CA GLU A 281 9.50 -15.71 -18.38
C GLU A 281 8.37 -16.21 -17.44
N LEU A 282 8.02 -15.45 -16.41
CA LEU A 282 6.90 -15.77 -15.51
C LEU A 282 5.54 -15.57 -16.18
N GLU A 283 5.39 -14.53 -17.02
CA GLU A 283 4.21 -14.34 -17.88
C GLU A 283 3.98 -15.57 -18.76
N HIS A 284 5.03 -16.05 -19.43
CA HIS A 284 4.95 -17.24 -20.28
C HIS A 284 4.68 -18.52 -19.48
N ARG A 285 5.41 -18.76 -18.39
CA ARG A 285 5.31 -19.99 -17.60
C ARG A 285 3.94 -20.14 -16.94
N HIS A 286 3.38 -19.05 -16.41
CA HIS A 286 2.19 -19.07 -15.56
C HIS A 286 0.94 -18.49 -16.25
N GLY A 287 1.04 -18.09 -17.53
CA GLY A 287 -0.05 -17.42 -18.24
C GLY A 287 -0.44 -16.07 -17.61
N LEU A 288 0.52 -15.39 -16.98
CA LEU A 288 0.32 -14.09 -16.34
C LEU A 288 0.51 -12.96 -17.33
N THR A 289 0.05 -11.77 -16.96
CA THR A 289 0.35 -10.53 -17.70
C THR A 289 0.64 -9.44 -16.70
N PHE A 290 1.79 -8.79 -16.82
CA PHE A 290 2.11 -7.59 -16.06
C PHE A 290 1.05 -6.54 -16.33
N GLY A 291 0.63 -5.86 -15.27
CA GLY A 291 -0.30 -4.76 -15.39
C GLY A 291 -0.08 -3.75 -14.28
N HIS A 292 -0.58 -2.54 -14.51
CA HIS A 292 -0.57 -1.47 -13.53
C HIS A 292 -1.90 -0.74 -13.53
N PRO A 293 -2.34 -0.21 -12.38
CA PRO A 293 -3.58 0.54 -12.30
C PRO A 293 -3.48 1.81 -13.15
N VAL A 294 -4.55 2.12 -13.87
CA VAL A 294 -4.74 3.41 -14.52
C VAL A 294 -6.09 4.01 -14.10
N PRO A 295 -6.15 5.34 -13.88
CA PRO A 295 -7.34 5.99 -13.39
C PRO A 295 -8.51 6.02 -14.36
#